data_AF-A0A6C0CBC7-F1
#
_entry.id   AF-A0A6C0CBC7-F1
#
_cell.length_a   1.000
_cell.length_b   1.000
_cell.length_c   1.000
_cell.angle_alpha   90.00
_cell.angle_beta   90.00
_cell.angle_gamma   90.00
#
_symmetry.space_group_name_H-M   'P 1'
#
loop_
_entity.id
_entity.type
_entity.pdbx_description
1 polymer ?
#
loop_
_entity_poly.entity_id
_entity_poly.type
_entity_poly.pdbx_seq_one_letter_code
_entity_poly.pdbx_strand_id
1 'polypeptide(L)'
;MTNLNNLTQALNILNINSPTALNILNIAAPAVEECMICREELECTQCYTLPECNHRYHTNCLISWFRNGDPRCPYCGNKGVNNKSIDITDRFTNRYYALKYKTQTLIDIKKFVFLKKYDTNKRCLEIRKHFDKIKVLEENYKNENLKLRELKQSLKDTPALYSEAKKNINCYRSKRWKITKQIRDEKFKIVNNSYIIPLIIPMCVEV
;
A
#
# COMPACT_ATOMS: atom_id res chain seq x y z
N MET A 1 -59.57 -44.93 41.68
CA MET A 1 -58.69 -46.10 41.51
C MET A 1 -57.49 -45.64 40.70
N THR A 2 -56.30 -45.68 41.31
CA THR A 2 -54.92 -45.84 40.75
C THR A 2 -54.64 -45.32 39.33
N ASN A 3 -53.56 -44.63 38.98
CA ASN A 3 -52.23 -44.45 39.56
C ASN A 3 -51.53 -43.43 38.63
N LEU A 4 -50.97 -42.31 39.11
CA LEU A 4 -49.51 -42.14 39.27
C LEU A 4 -48.67 -43.22 38.56
N ASN A 5 -48.20 -42.91 37.35
CA ASN A 5 -47.00 -43.42 36.69
C ASN A 5 -46.94 -42.73 35.30
N ASN A 6 -45.98 -41.92 34.88
CA ASN A 6 -44.70 -41.53 35.43
C ASN A 6 -44.28 -40.26 34.66
N LEU A 7 -44.00 -39.19 35.39
CA LEU A 7 -43.33 -37.99 34.89
C LEU A 7 -41.82 -38.20 34.67
N THR A 8 -41.32 -39.43 34.57
CA THR A 8 -39.89 -39.71 34.64
C THR A 8 -39.47 -40.84 33.72
N GLN A 9 -39.53 -40.55 32.43
CA GLN A 9 -38.55 -41.01 31.42
C GLN A 9 -38.64 -39.99 30.28
N ALA A 10 -38.17 -38.76 30.51
CA ALA A 10 -36.85 -38.35 30.09
C ALA A 10 -36.54 -38.77 28.64
N LEU A 11 -36.49 -37.76 27.76
CA LEU A 11 -35.62 -37.74 26.57
C LEU A 11 -35.86 -38.86 25.55
N ASN A 12 -36.90 -38.70 24.73
CA ASN A 12 -36.78 -39.15 23.34
C ASN A 12 -37.22 -38.03 22.39
N ILE A 13 -36.22 -37.19 22.10
CA ILE A 13 -35.83 -36.82 20.74
C ILE A 13 -36.91 -36.11 19.93
N LEU A 14 -36.75 -34.79 19.86
CA LEU A 14 -36.91 -33.96 18.67
C LEU A 14 -37.21 -34.79 17.39
N ASN A 15 -38.48 -34.99 17.07
CA ASN A 15 -38.86 -35.40 15.73
C ASN A 15 -39.98 -34.50 15.20
N ILE A 16 -39.52 -33.30 14.86
CA ILE A 16 -39.95 -32.44 13.76
C ILE A 16 -40.76 -33.23 12.73
N ASN A 17 -42.00 -32.83 12.46
CA ASN A 17 -42.67 -32.97 11.16
C ASN A 17 -44.04 -32.26 11.23
N SER A 18 -44.07 -30.95 10.95
CA SER A 18 -45.26 -30.29 10.42
C SER A 18 -44.84 -29.14 9.48
N PRO A 19 -45.13 -29.24 8.17
CA PRO A 19 -44.54 -28.41 7.12
C PRO A 19 -45.34 -27.12 6.88
N THR A 20 -45.45 -26.25 7.89
CA THR A 20 -46.23 -25.00 7.77
C THR A 20 -45.46 -23.77 8.26
N ALA A 21 -44.20 -23.64 7.84
CA ALA A 21 -43.45 -22.39 7.99
C ALA A 21 -42.38 -22.28 6.89
N LEU A 22 -42.79 -22.15 5.63
CA LEU A 22 -41.90 -21.78 4.53
C LEU A 22 -42.62 -20.84 3.56
N ASN A 23 -41.95 -19.73 3.26
CA ASN A 23 -42.20 -18.78 2.17
C ASN A 23 -43.27 -17.69 2.35
N ILE A 24 -43.07 -16.77 3.31
CA ILE A 24 -43.71 -15.44 3.29
C ILE A 24 -42.69 -14.29 3.05
N LEU A 25 -41.39 -14.58 2.89
CA LEU A 25 -40.40 -13.55 2.53
C LEU A 25 -39.64 -13.88 1.23
N ASN A 26 -40.35 -14.40 0.22
CA ASN A 26 -39.86 -14.33 -1.16
C ASN A 26 -40.31 -13.01 -1.80
N ILE A 27 -39.92 -11.90 -1.18
CA ILE A 27 -39.87 -10.62 -1.88
C ILE A 27 -38.58 -10.68 -2.68
N ALA A 28 -38.69 -11.09 -3.94
CA ALA A 28 -37.66 -10.85 -4.95
C ALA A 28 -37.60 -9.34 -5.22
N ALA A 29 -37.15 -8.56 -4.23
CA ALA A 29 -36.62 -7.25 -4.49
C ALA A 29 -35.28 -7.48 -5.21
N PRO A 30 -34.99 -6.81 -6.33
CA PRO A 30 -33.61 -6.76 -6.79
C PRO A 30 -32.83 -6.16 -5.62
N ALA A 31 -32.00 -6.96 -4.97
CA ALA A 31 -31.01 -6.45 -4.04
C ALA A 31 -30.05 -5.64 -4.91
N VAL A 32 -30.38 -4.37 -5.13
CA VAL A 32 -29.51 -3.46 -5.83
C VAL A 32 -28.28 -3.34 -4.94
N GLU A 33 -27.20 -3.99 -5.35
CA GLU A 33 -25.96 -3.92 -4.58
C GLU A 33 -25.50 -2.46 -4.61
N GLU A 34 -25.27 -1.89 -3.44
CA GLU A 34 -24.84 -0.49 -3.28
C GLU A 34 -23.32 -0.44 -3.11
N CYS A 35 -22.68 0.52 -3.76
CA CYS A 35 -21.26 0.77 -3.57
C CYS A 35 -21.02 1.43 -2.21
N MET A 36 -20.40 0.72 -1.27
CA MET A 36 -20.16 1.22 0.10
C MET A 36 -19.23 2.45 0.21
N ILE A 37 -18.64 2.88 -0.91
CA ILE A 37 -17.78 4.07 -0.99
C ILE A 37 -18.60 5.33 -1.33
N CYS A 38 -19.41 5.29 -2.40
CA CYS A 38 -20.21 6.44 -2.85
C CYS A 38 -21.69 6.37 -2.43
N ARG A 39 -22.15 5.22 -1.94
CA ARG A 39 -23.55 4.94 -1.59
C ARG A 39 -24.54 4.99 -2.75
N GLU A 40 -24.02 4.78 -3.96
CA GLU A 40 -24.81 4.73 -5.19
C GLU A 40 -24.96 3.28 -5.66
N GLU A 41 -26.00 3.04 -6.46
CA GLU A 41 -26.32 1.73 -7.03
C GLU A 41 -25.19 1.21 -7.95
N LEU A 42 -24.84 -0.07 -7.82
CA LEU A 42 -23.85 -0.73 -8.67
C LEU A 42 -24.47 -1.10 -10.03
N GLU A 43 -24.66 -0.11 -10.89
CA GLU A 43 -25.03 -0.35 -12.29
C GLU A 43 -23.82 -0.96 -13.05
N CYS A 44 -24.04 -2.15 -13.63
CA CYS A 44 -23.03 -3.15 -14.00
C CYS A 44 -22.01 -2.80 -15.11
N THR A 45 -21.71 -1.53 -15.43
CA THR A 45 -20.77 -1.19 -16.52
C THR A 45 -19.30 -1.09 -16.09
N GLN A 46 -19.04 -0.60 -14.87
CA GLN A 46 -17.68 -0.46 -14.32
C GLN A 46 -17.64 -0.87 -12.85
N CYS A 47 -18.07 -2.09 -12.56
CA CYS A 47 -18.00 -2.67 -11.22
C CYS A 47 -16.83 -3.65 -11.12
N TYR A 48 -16.15 -3.66 -9.98
CA TYR A 48 -15.09 -4.60 -9.66
C TYR A 48 -15.42 -5.33 -8.36
N THR A 49 -15.33 -6.65 -8.40
CA THR A 49 -15.51 -7.52 -7.23
C THR A 49 -14.16 -7.95 -6.72
N LEU A 50 -13.88 -7.70 -5.44
CA LEU A 50 -12.67 -8.19 -4.78
C LEU A 50 -12.75 -9.72 -4.63
N PRO A 51 -11.81 -10.51 -5.17
CA PRO A 51 -11.87 -11.98 -5.11
C PRO A 51 -11.69 -12.55 -3.70
N GLU A 52 -11.18 -11.74 -2.77
CA GLU A 52 -10.80 -12.13 -1.40
C GLU A 52 -11.96 -12.13 -0.41
N CYS A 53 -12.94 -11.27 -0.67
CA CYS A 53 -14.05 -11.01 0.24
C CYS A 53 -15.37 -10.81 -0.50
N ASN A 54 -15.36 -10.98 -1.82
CA ASN A 54 -16.50 -10.90 -2.73
C ASN A 54 -17.30 -9.59 -2.66
N HIS A 55 -16.72 -8.52 -2.12
CA HIS A 55 -17.36 -7.20 -2.08
C HIS A 55 -17.18 -6.48 -3.42
N ARG A 56 -18.27 -5.88 -3.91
CA ARG A 56 -18.36 -5.20 -5.20
C ARG A 56 -18.39 -3.68 -5.02
N TYR A 57 -17.70 -2.96 -5.91
CA TYR A 57 -17.57 -1.50 -5.90
C TYR A 57 -17.52 -0.97 -7.33
N HIS A 58 -17.81 0.32 -7.55
CA HIS A 58 -17.42 0.94 -8.81
C HIS A 58 -15.89 0.96 -8.91
N THR A 59 -15.36 0.61 -10.08
CA THR A 59 -13.93 0.57 -10.35
C THR A 59 -13.26 1.89 -9.98
N ASN A 60 -13.88 3.03 -10.28
CA ASN A 60 -13.35 4.35 -9.94
C ASN A 60 -13.33 4.64 -8.42
N CYS A 61 -14.38 4.23 -7.70
CA CYS A 61 -14.46 4.36 -6.25
C CYS A 61 -13.38 3.50 -5.57
N LEU A 62 -13.26 2.24 -6.00
CA LEU A 62 -12.28 1.30 -5.48
C LEU A 62 -10.84 1.75 -5.78
N ILE A 63 -10.58 2.20 -7.00
CA ILE A 63 -9.28 2.80 -7.37
C ILE A 63 -8.99 3.99 -6.46
N SER A 64 -9.94 4.93 -6.30
CA SER A 64 -9.77 6.12 -5.47
C SER A 64 -9.47 5.79 -4.01
N TRP A 65 -10.16 4.79 -3.46
CA TRP A 65 -9.89 4.25 -2.13
C TRP A 65 -8.44 3.75 -2.00
N PHE A 66 -8.01 2.89 -2.92
CA PHE A 66 -6.62 2.41 -2.93
C PHE A 66 -5.60 3.52 -3.20
N ARG A 67 -5.95 4.58 -3.95
CA ARG A 67 -5.08 5.76 -4.15
C ARG A 67 -4.83 6.52 -2.85
N ASN A 68 -5.81 6.53 -1.94
CA ASN A 68 -5.71 7.24 -0.66
C ASN A 68 -4.83 6.50 0.37
N GLY A 69 -4.32 5.32 0.03
CA GLY A 69 -3.26 4.63 0.77
C GLY A 69 -3.74 3.55 1.74
N ASP A 70 -5.05 3.27 1.80
CA ASP A 70 -5.56 2.11 2.54
C ASP A 70 -5.74 0.91 1.58
N PRO A 71 -4.96 -0.18 1.72
CA PRO A 71 -5.09 -1.36 0.89
C PRO A 71 -6.21 -2.30 1.35
N ARG A 72 -6.93 -1.96 2.42
CA ARG A 72 -7.99 -2.82 2.97
C ARG A 72 -9.30 -2.63 2.22
N CYS A 73 -10.09 -3.70 2.16
CA CYS A 73 -11.47 -3.62 1.73
C CYS A 73 -12.24 -2.60 2.60
N PRO A 74 -12.93 -1.59 2.02
CA PRO A 74 -13.71 -0.61 2.77
C PRO A 74 -14.82 -1.21 3.63
N TYR A 75 -15.34 -2.38 3.23
CA TYR A 75 -16.46 -3.01 3.91
C TYR A 75 -16.02 -3.92 5.06
N CYS A 76 -15.12 -4.88 4.79
CA CYS A 76 -14.74 -5.89 5.79
C CYS A 76 -13.32 -5.72 6.35
N GLY A 77 -12.54 -4.75 5.86
CA GLY A 77 -11.16 -4.55 6.30
C GLY A 77 -10.17 -5.63 5.85
N ASN A 78 -10.58 -6.56 4.98
CA ASN A 78 -9.69 -7.60 4.45
C ASN A 78 -8.50 -6.97 3.72
N LYS A 79 -7.29 -7.42 4.06
CA LYS A 79 -6.01 -6.91 3.59
C LYS A 79 -5.54 -7.54 2.25
N GLY A 80 -6.26 -8.54 1.75
CA GLY A 80 -5.99 -9.29 0.51
C GLY A 80 -4.85 -10.31 0.60
N VAL A 81 -4.73 -11.22 -0.39
CA VAL A 81 -3.74 -12.33 -0.39
C VAL A 81 -2.28 -11.91 -0.31
N ASN A 82 -1.96 -10.66 -0.68
CA ASN A 82 -0.59 -10.15 -0.65
C ASN A 82 -0.18 -9.60 0.73
N ASN A 83 -1.09 -9.49 1.70
CA ASN A 83 -0.74 -9.09 3.06
C ASN A 83 -0.53 -10.33 3.95
N LYS A 84 0.42 -11.18 3.55
CA LYS A 84 0.92 -12.27 4.38
C LYS A 84 1.70 -11.65 5.55
N SER A 85 0.99 -11.38 6.64
CA SER A 85 1.49 -11.17 8.00
C SER A 85 2.87 -10.50 8.12
N ILE A 86 2.94 -9.18 8.06
CA ILE A 86 3.81 -8.46 9.01
C ILE A 86 2.88 -7.72 9.96
N ASP A 87 2.68 -8.31 11.13
CA ASP A 87 1.91 -7.71 12.22
C ASP A 87 2.82 -6.77 13.03
N ILE A 88 3.55 -5.89 12.34
CA ILE A 88 4.45 -4.94 12.99
C ILE A 88 3.67 -3.65 13.22
N THR A 89 2.88 -3.61 14.28
CA THR A 89 2.55 -2.40 15.04
C THR A 89 2.37 -1.10 14.23
N ASP A 90 1.10 -0.75 14.10
CA ASP A 90 0.36 0.37 13.50
C ASP A 90 0.93 1.82 13.56
N ARG A 91 2.20 2.03 13.91
CA ARG A 91 2.89 3.33 13.81
C ARG A 91 4.21 3.29 13.03
N PHE A 92 4.83 2.11 12.87
CA PHE A 92 6.03 1.95 12.03
C PHE A 92 5.70 1.51 10.60
N THR A 93 4.55 0.85 10.42
CA THR A 93 4.02 0.39 9.13
C THR A 93 3.89 1.51 8.12
N ASN A 94 3.28 2.64 8.51
CA ASN A 94 2.99 3.72 7.57
C ASN A 94 4.26 4.28 6.91
N ARG A 95 5.41 4.24 7.60
CA ARG A 95 6.69 4.70 7.06
C ARG A 95 7.44 3.60 6.30
N TYR A 96 7.41 2.36 6.78
CA TYR A 96 8.12 1.23 6.18
C TYR A 96 7.40 0.67 4.94
N TYR A 97 6.08 0.52 4.97
CA TYR A 97 5.29 0.14 3.81
C TYR A 97 5.29 1.25 2.75
N ALA A 98 5.12 2.51 3.14
CA ALA A 98 5.31 3.62 2.20
C ALA A 98 6.72 3.62 1.60
N LEU A 99 7.76 3.21 2.32
CA LEU A 99 9.11 3.11 1.79
C LEU A 99 9.27 1.93 0.82
N LYS A 100 8.79 0.73 1.18
CA LYS A 100 8.89 -0.50 0.37
C LYS A 100 8.08 -0.41 -0.93
N TYR A 101 6.85 0.06 -0.85
CA TYR A 101 6.03 0.32 -2.04
C TYR A 101 6.64 1.43 -2.89
N LYS A 102 7.10 2.53 -2.28
CA LYS A 102 7.81 3.59 -3.02
C LYS A 102 9.07 3.09 -3.71
N THR A 103 9.82 2.16 -3.12
CA THR A 103 11.00 1.56 -3.78
C THR A 103 10.61 0.67 -4.96
N GLN A 104 9.59 -0.18 -4.82
CA GLN A 104 9.14 -1.07 -5.89
C GLN A 104 8.54 -0.27 -7.05
N THR A 105 7.64 0.67 -6.75
CA THR A 105 7.06 1.60 -7.72
C THR A 105 8.15 2.37 -8.47
N LEU A 106 9.17 2.89 -7.80
CA LEU A 106 10.29 3.55 -8.48
C LEU A 106 11.07 2.62 -9.42
N ILE A 107 11.25 1.35 -9.06
CA ILE A 107 11.90 0.35 -9.92
C ILE A 107 11.05 0.10 -11.16
N ASP A 108 9.74 -0.07 -11.00
CA ASP A 108 8.84 -0.37 -12.10
C ASP A 108 8.69 0.83 -13.04
N ILE A 109 8.63 2.04 -12.50
CA ILE A 109 8.69 3.27 -13.31
C ILE A 109 10.02 3.37 -14.05
N LYS A 110 11.14 3.04 -13.40
CA LYS A 110 12.45 3.05 -14.06
C LYS A 110 12.50 2.07 -15.24
N LYS A 111 11.95 0.87 -15.07
CA LYS A 111 11.81 -0.12 -16.16
C LYS A 111 10.91 0.42 -17.27
N PHE A 112 9.75 0.99 -16.93
CA PHE A 112 8.82 1.58 -17.90
C PHE A 112 9.48 2.67 -18.76
N VAL A 113 10.19 3.61 -18.13
CA VAL A 113 10.90 4.69 -18.84
C VAL A 113 12.04 4.15 -19.71
N PHE A 114 12.72 3.09 -19.26
CA PHE A 114 13.77 2.43 -20.03
C PHE A 114 13.21 1.74 -21.28
N LEU A 115 12.10 1.01 -21.16
CA LEU A 115 11.43 0.38 -22.31
C LEU A 115 10.92 1.43 -23.31
N LYS A 116 10.49 2.59 -22.81
CA LYS A 116 10.02 3.73 -23.62
C LYS A 116 11.11 4.76 -23.91
N LYS A 117 12.36 4.34 -24.10
CA LYS A 117 13.50 5.25 -24.29
C LYS A 117 13.33 6.21 -25.49
N TYR A 118 12.69 5.75 -26.55
CA TYR A 118 12.48 6.52 -27.79
C TYR A 118 11.11 7.21 -27.84
N ASP A 119 10.28 7.05 -26.81
CA ASP A 119 8.97 7.71 -26.74
C ASP A 119 9.16 9.22 -26.55
N THR A 120 8.45 10.01 -27.36
CA THR A 120 8.46 11.48 -27.34
C THR A 120 7.43 12.06 -26.39
N ASN A 121 6.65 11.22 -25.70
CA ASN A 121 5.68 11.67 -24.71
C ASN A 121 6.35 12.53 -23.63
N LYS A 122 5.86 13.77 -23.47
CA LYS A 122 6.35 14.78 -22.52
C LYS A 122 6.54 14.20 -21.11
N ARG A 123 5.62 13.34 -20.66
CA ARG A 123 5.67 12.71 -19.34
C ARG A 123 6.85 11.74 -19.19
N CYS A 124 7.12 10.92 -20.20
CA CYS A 124 8.26 10.00 -20.20
C CYS A 124 9.59 10.77 -20.16
N LEU A 125 9.66 11.91 -20.86
CA LEU A 125 10.81 12.82 -20.85
C LEU A 125 11.01 13.47 -19.47
N GLU A 126 9.95 13.95 -18.84
CA GLU A 126 10.00 14.54 -17.49
C GLU A 126 10.48 13.52 -16.45
N ILE A 127 9.92 12.30 -16.45
CA ILE A 127 10.33 11.26 -15.51
C ILE A 127 11.82 10.90 -15.71
N ARG A 128 12.31 10.84 -16.96
CA ARG A 128 13.73 10.61 -17.26
C ARG A 128 14.63 11.68 -16.67
N LYS A 129 14.26 12.96 -16.86
CA LYS A 129 14.99 14.10 -16.27
C LYS A 129 15.10 14.01 -14.75
N HIS A 130 14.03 13.56 -14.07
CA HIS A 130 14.08 13.34 -12.63
C HIS A 130 15.04 12.21 -12.23
N PHE A 131 15.06 11.09 -12.98
CA PHE A 131 16.03 10.02 -12.73
C PHE A 131 17.48 10.45 -12.97
N ASP A 132 17.75 11.22 -14.02
CA ASP A 132 19.09 11.76 -14.29
C ASP A 132 19.54 12.70 -13.17
N LYS A 133 18.64 13.58 -12.72
CA LYS A 133 18.88 14.46 -11.57
C LYS A 133 19.17 13.66 -10.29
N ILE A 134 18.42 12.59 -10.02
CA ILE A 134 18.66 11.71 -8.87
C ILE A 134 20.06 11.07 -8.96
N LYS A 135 20.47 10.61 -10.15
CA LYS A 135 21.79 10.01 -10.36
C LYS A 135 22.92 10.98 -10.00
N VAL A 136 22.84 12.23 -10.47
CA VAL A 136 23.81 13.28 -10.13
C VAL A 136 23.83 13.57 -8.62
N LEU A 137 22.66 13.63 -7.98
CA LEU A 137 22.57 13.85 -6.53
C LEU A 137 23.15 12.68 -5.72
N GLU A 138 22.95 11.43 -6.16
CA GLU A 138 23.50 10.24 -5.51
C GLU A 138 25.04 10.19 -5.61
N GLU A 139 25.61 10.66 -6.73
CA GLU A 139 27.05 10.81 -6.89
C GLU A 139 27.61 11.92 -6.00
N ASN A 140 26.97 13.10 -5.96
CA ASN A 140 27.33 14.18 -5.05
C ASN A 140 27.28 13.74 -3.57
N TYR A 141 26.29 12.93 -3.19
CA TYR A 141 26.21 12.35 -1.85
C TYR A 141 27.42 11.48 -1.52
N LYS A 142 27.85 10.62 -2.46
CA LYS A 142 29.05 9.77 -2.28
C LYS A 142 30.30 10.61 -2.12
N ASN A 143 30.49 11.63 -2.95
CA ASN A 143 31.65 12.52 -2.91
C ASN A 143 31.74 13.28 -1.58
N GLU A 144 30.63 13.86 -1.11
CA GLU A 144 30.62 14.57 0.19
C GLU A 144 30.83 13.61 1.38
N ASN A 145 30.38 12.36 1.26
CA ASN A 145 30.61 11.35 2.30
C ASN A 145 32.08 10.86 2.32
N LEU A 146 32.75 10.82 1.17
CA LEU A 146 34.18 10.55 1.06
C LEU A 146 35.00 11.66 1.72
N LYS A 147 34.73 12.93 1.37
CA LYS A 147 35.39 14.09 2.00
C LYS A 147 35.23 14.12 3.52
N LEU A 148 34.06 13.74 4.03
CA LEU A 148 33.83 13.63 5.47
C LEU A 148 34.67 12.49 6.11
N ARG A 149 34.89 11.39 5.40
CA ARG A 149 35.76 10.30 5.89
C ARG A 149 37.22 10.74 5.92
N GLU A 150 37.68 11.39 4.85
CA GLU A 150 39.03 11.96 4.76
C GLU A 150 39.28 12.98 5.86
N LEU A 151 38.35 13.92 6.09
CA LEU A 151 38.43 14.88 7.20
C LEU A 151 38.49 14.17 8.56
N LYS A 152 37.68 13.13 8.78
CA LYS A 152 37.73 12.39 10.04
C LYS A 152 39.04 11.63 10.23
N GLN A 153 39.67 11.21 9.14
CA GLN A 153 40.95 10.54 9.19
C GLN A 153 42.07 11.55 9.49
N SER A 154 42.10 12.68 8.79
CA SER A 154 43.09 13.73 9.06
C SER A 154 43.03 14.26 10.49
N LEU A 155 41.84 14.38 11.06
CA LEU A 155 41.64 14.78 12.47
C LEU A 155 42.17 13.76 13.50
N LYS A 156 42.44 12.52 13.10
CA LYS A 156 43.13 11.55 13.97
C LYS A 156 44.64 11.71 13.93
N ASP A 157 45.16 12.06 12.75
CA ASP A 157 46.58 12.08 12.46
C ASP A 157 47.23 13.42 12.88
N THR A 158 46.49 14.53 12.79
CA THR A 158 46.97 15.86 13.16
C THR A 158 46.14 16.50 14.27
N PRO A 159 46.77 17.16 15.26
CA PRO A 159 46.06 17.95 16.24
C PRO A 159 45.37 19.14 15.55
N ALA A 160 44.08 19.28 15.76
CA ALA A 160 43.28 20.38 15.20
C ALA A 160 42.54 21.13 16.29
N LEU A 161 42.22 22.40 16.02
CA LEU A 161 41.35 23.19 16.89
C LEU A 161 39.94 22.60 16.88
N TYR A 162 39.45 22.25 18.07
CA TYR A 162 38.14 21.59 18.25
C TYR A 162 36.98 22.39 17.63
N SER A 163 36.96 23.71 17.82
CA SER A 163 35.92 24.59 17.29
C SER A 163 35.83 24.52 15.76
N GLU A 164 36.98 24.52 15.10
CA GLU A 164 37.10 24.46 13.64
C GLU A 164 36.74 23.07 13.11
N ALA A 165 37.26 22.01 13.73
CA ALA A 165 36.92 20.63 13.40
C ALA A 165 35.41 20.37 13.51
N LYS A 166 34.78 20.85 14.59
CA LYS A 166 33.32 20.75 14.81
C LYS A 166 32.53 21.50 13.74
N LYS A 167 32.94 22.73 13.39
CA LYS A 167 32.30 23.53 12.34
C LYS A 167 32.37 22.81 10.98
N ASN A 168 33.53 22.26 10.64
CA ASN A 168 33.74 21.52 9.39
C ASN A 168 32.87 20.24 9.33
N ILE A 169 32.85 19.43 10.39
CA ILE A 169 32.01 18.23 10.46
C ILE A 169 30.52 18.58 10.32
N ASN A 170 30.05 19.64 10.99
CA ASN A 170 28.66 20.07 10.93
C ASN A 170 28.27 20.60 9.53
N CYS A 171 29.20 21.25 8.83
CA CYS A 171 29.00 21.68 7.45
C CYS A 171 28.74 20.47 6.53
N TYR A 172 29.57 19.42 6.60
CA TYR A 172 29.38 18.20 5.82
C TYR A 172 28.08 17.46 6.19
N ARG A 173 27.73 17.38 7.48
CA ARG A 173 26.46 16.81 7.95
C ARG A 173 25.25 17.56 7.35
N SER A 174 25.31 18.89 7.36
CA SER A 174 24.27 19.75 6.80
C SER A 174 24.14 19.58 5.28
N LYS A 175 25.25 19.57 4.55
CA LYS A 175 25.27 19.29 3.10
C LYS A 175 24.68 17.92 2.78
N ARG A 176 25.10 16.89 3.51
CA ARG A 176 24.60 15.53 3.35
C ARG A 176 23.08 15.45 3.54
N TRP A 177 22.56 16.08 4.59
CA TRP A 177 21.13 16.16 4.85
C TRP A 177 20.38 16.85 3.70
N LYS A 178 20.90 17.98 3.20
CA LYS A 178 20.31 18.70 2.05
C LYS A 178 20.22 17.81 0.81
N ILE A 179 21.31 17.10 0.47
CA ILE A 179 21.34 16.20 -0.69
C ILE A 179 20.34 15.03 -0.50
N THR A 180 20.33 14.39 0.67
CA THR A 180 19.38 13.30 0.96
C THR A 180 17.93 13.77 0.88
N LYS A 181 17.63 14.98 1.37
CA LYS A 181 16.30 15.59 1.25
C LYS A 181 15.93 15.80 -0.22
N GLN A 182 16.82 16.40 -1.02
CA GLN A 182 16.59 16.60 -2.45
C GLN A 182 16.34 15.28 -3.19
N ILE A 183 17.12 14.23 -2.92
CA ILE A 183 16.90 12.90 -3.52
C ILE A 183 15.52 12.38 -3.16
N ARG A 184 15.09 12.52 -1.90
CA ARG A 184 13.77 12.07 -1.44
C ARG A 184 12.64 12.84 -2.13
N ASP A 185 12.79 14.14 -2.29
CA ASP A 185 11.81 15.02 -2.91
C ASP A 185 11.68 14.72 -4.40
N GLU A 186 12.78 14.52 -5.12
CA GLU A 186 12.77 14.11 -6.53
C GLU A 186 12.15 12.70 -6.71
N LYS A 187 12.48 11.74 -5.84
CA LYS A 187 11.83 10.42 -5.81
C LYS A 187 10.33 10.53 -5.53
N PHE A 188 9.91 11.48 -4.69
CA PHE A 188 8.51 11.73 -4.42
C PHE A 188 7.79 12.34 -5.63
N LYS A 189 8.39 13.31 -6.33
CA LYS A 189 7.82 13.89 -7.56
C LYS A 189 7.58 12.83 -8.62
N ILE A 190 8.52 11.90 -8.81
CA ILE A 190 8.35 10.77 -9.74
C ILE A 190 7.10 9.96 -9.36
N VAL A 191 7.00 9.51 -8.10
CA VAL A 191 5.90 8.66 -7.65
C VAL A 191 4.55 9.39 -7.68
N ASN A 192 4.50 10.65 -7.27
CA ASN A 192 3.25 11.42 -7.30
C ASN A 192 2.79 11.75 -8.73
N ASN A 193 3.73 11.99 -9.66
CA ASN A 193 3.41 12.29 -11.06
C ASN A 193 3.22 11.02 -11.92
N SER A 194 3.57 9.85 -11.39
CA SER A 194 3.32 8.55 -12.02
C SER A 194 2.10 7.90 -11.37
N TYR A 195 0.94 8.06 -11.99
CA TYR A 195 -0.30 7.30 -11.74
C TYR A 195 -0.17 5.76 -11.87
N ILE A 196 1.01 5.18 -11.67
CA ILE A 196 1.23 3.74 -11.57
C ILE A 196 1.17 3.41 -10.08
N ILE A 197 -0.05 3.38 -9.55
CA ILE A 197 -0.31 2.68 -8.30
C ILE A 197 -0.21 1.19 -8.64
N PRO A 198 0.42 0.36 -7.81
CA PRO A 198 0.28 -1.07 -7.95
C PRO A 198 -1.21 -1.39 -7.86
N LEU A 199 -1.86 -1.53 -9.03
CA LEU A 199 -3.07 -2.31 -9.13
C LEU A 199 -2.68 -3.65 -8.52
N ILE A 200 -3.33 -4.00 -7.42
CA ILE A 200 -3.32 -5.35 -6.90
C ILE A 200 -3.99 -6.17 -8.01
N ILE A 201 -3.20 -6.62 -8.99
CA ILE A 201 -3.65 -7.55 -10.01
C ILE A 201 -3.60 -8.91 -9.31
N PRO A 202 -4.75 -9.52 -8.94
CA PRO A 202 -4.75 -10.89 -8.49
C PRO A 202 -4.24 -11.74 -9.65
N MET A 203 -3.15 -12.48 -9.45
CA MET A 203 -2.86 -13.60 -10.34
C MET A 203 -3.85 -14.71 -10.01
N CYS A 204 -4.40 -15.38 -11.02
CA CYS A 204 -5.11 -16.63 -10.82
C CYS A 204 -4.21 -17.57 -10.03
N VAL A 205 -4.68 -18.03 -8.88
CA VAL A 205 -4.14 -19.22 -8.25
C VAL A 205 -4.76 -20.37 -9.02
N GLU A 206 -3.96 -21.10 -9.81
CA GLU A 206 -4.41 -22.35 -10.39
C GLU A 206 -4.79 -23.30 -9.26
N VAL A 207 -6.03 -23.79 -9.31
CA VAL A 207 -6.61 -24.78 -8.38
C VAL A 207 -6.07 -26.15 -8.70
#